data_AF-A0A8S1JTM2-F1
#
_entry.id   AF-A0A8S1JTM2-F1
#
_cell.length_a   1.000
_cell.length_b   1.000
_cell.length_c   1.000
_cell.angle_alpha   90.00
_cell.angle_beta   90.00
_cell.angle_gamma   90.00
#
_symmetry.space_group_name_H-M   'P 1'
#
loop_
_entity.id
_entity.type
_entity.pdbx_description
1 polymer ?
#
loop_
_entity_poly.entity_id
_entity_poly.type
_entity_poly.pdbx_seq_one_letter_code
_entity_poly.pdbx_strand_id
1 'polypeptide(L)'
;MLIEEDIPFELVSIAPSLYSHSSIIANIQNKMIQSSSKIQNDPVILKASQTNDIFIEDYSDIYQLDPNNPKYKSKPHEVHFQVNSFIKYTLLGFMVQTLGPLNILIFIWNHKQMLYNWQLLGFTWKVFFNYLRYALDLYLILMFLLQPIDTLTFQLLLYFGIHIFAEIILQNIILAFYHPQKLELLEKFPLKEIFNKFETQINPLLWAKQTPELIQFELEQSIKRMHIEPALFVFYFIVQPNEKRKDKIQHQFNNLNKESKYAGNGLKMAIEIIQYYNNQSPMYIYILIALIASSFRIILTIYYSQFWNGSWIQIFMFITITSLNTLGYCFVVLIMLITLRDLQRKVFCLNQLSHLISAQQVEEFDETKIFPTLNFLCVQSLFSWQNLRKVLVDYGLQYYQRENAIISFCLEIILVLIIFAILNMFDVISCYKLNDSSKISLFVLIGFDVLTILFLTILIVFQGARINKHSEVHQTMLKKNMFTYQQLSTQSFIKKEYHVQPQDFMFKTLKITIDKIESLNENKNWFFLYSQYVLNAIEQAYQDLCYDEKNKPFTVLGIAMTQSLAIQLIASFLGIFATIITNVYFDTNN
;
A
#
# COMPACT_ATOMS: atom_id res chain seq x y z
N MET A 1 -40.20 -10.56 7.01
CA MET A 1 -40.56 -10.52 8.44
C MET A 1 -39.27 -10.59 9.24
N LEU A 2 -38.66 -9.46 9.52
CA LEU A 2 -37.55 -9.38 10.49
C LEU A 2 -38.21 -9.26 11.86
N ILE A 3 -37.90 -10.22 12.75
CA ILE A 3 -38.33 -10.22 14.14
C ILE A 3 -37.84 -8.91 14.77
N GLU A 4 -38.76 -8.12 15.33
CA GLU A 4 -38.42 -6.98 16.18
C GLU A 4 -37.70 -7.53 17.41
N GLU A 5 -36.38 -7.68 17.34
CA GLU A 5 -35.56 -7.86 18.52
C GLU A 5 -35.64 -6.56 19.33
N ASP A 6 -36.17 -6.66 20.55
CA ASP A 6 -36.20 -5.57 21.53
C ASP A 6 -34.80 -4.98 21.69
N ILE A 7 -34.61 -3.74 21.23
CA ILE A 7 -33.36 -3.01 21.42
C ILE A 7 -33.14 -2.86 22.94
N PRO A 8 -32.13 -3.51 23.53
CA PRO A 8 -32.04 -3.67 24.98
C PRO A 8 -31.79 -2.33 25.68
N PHE A 9 -32.36 -2.17 26.87
CA PHE A 9 -32.33 -0.99 27.76
C PHE A 9 -30.90 -0.50 28.10
N GLU A 10 -29.87 -1.31 27.83
CA GLU A 10 -28.47 -1.07 28.24
C GLU A 10 -27.73 -0.01 27.39
N LEU A 11 -28.09 0.19 26.11
CA LEU A 11 -27.48 1.19 25.20
C LEU A 11 -27.68 2.64 25.69
N VAL A 12 -28.77 2.87 26.42
CA VAL A 12 -29.16 4.18 26.97
C VAL A 12 -28.29 4.58 28.16
N SER A 13 -27.52 3.66 28.79
CA SER A 13 -26.63 4.01 29.91
C SER A 13 -25.28 4.61 29.50
N ILE A 14 -24.87 4.43 28.23
CA ILE A 14 -23.55 4.81 27.72
C ILE A 14 -23.53 6.28 27.25
N ALA A 15 -24.65 6.80 26.75
CA ALA A 15 -24.76 8.21 26.35
C ALA A 15 -24.84 9.21 27.53
N PRO A 16 -25.52 8.90 28.65
CA PRO A 16 -25.55 9.74 29.85
C PRO A 16 -24.37 9.49 30.82
N SER A 17 -23.71 8.32 30.80
CA SER A 17 -22.47 8.12 31.59
C SER A 17 -21.34 9.06 31.10
N LEU A 18 -21.37 9.46 29.82
CA LEU A 18 -20.51 10.51 29.26
C LEU A 18 -20.76 11.92 29.85
N TYR A 19 -21.91 12.19 30.49
CA TYR A 19 -22.14 13.43 31.24
C TYR A 19 -21.37 13.45 32.58
N SER A 20 -21.12 12.28 33.19
CA SER A 20 -20.15 12.20 34.28
C SER A 20 -18.74 12.50 33.75
N HIS A 21 -18.46 12.09 32.51
CA HIS A 21 -17.22 12.45 31.83
C HIS A 21 -17.14 13.90 31.36
N SER A 22 -18.22 14.65 31.10
CA SER A 22 -18.09 16.08 30.76
C SER A 22 -17.62 16.89 31.96
N SER A 23 -18.06 16.55 33.18
CA SER A 23 -17.54 17.13 34.42
C SER A 23 -16.08 16.73 34.67
N ILE A 24 -15.72 15.46 34.40
CA ILE A 24 -14.35 14.96 34.53
C ILE A 24 -13.43 15.55 33.44
N ILE A 25 -13.89 15.67 32.19
CA ILE A 25 -13.18 16.27 31.06
C ILE A 25 -13.02 17.77 31.30
N ALA A 26 -14.03 18.48 31.80
CA ALA A 26 -13.91 19.87 32.21
C ALA A 26 -12.92 20.02 33.38
N ASN A 27 -12.92 19.09 34.34
CA ASN A 27 -11.95 19.09 35.45
C ASN A 27 -10.52 18.74 34.98
N ILE A 28 -10.38 17.83 34.00
CA ILE A 28 -9.12 17.47 33.36
C ILE A 28 -8.61 18.62 32.48
N GLN A 29 -9.47 19.28 31.70
CA GLN A 29 -9.14 20.47 30.93
C GLN A 29 -8.73 21.62 31.85
N ASN A 30 -9.45 21.86 32.95
CA ASN A 30 -9.07 22.86 33.94
C ASN A 30 -7.73 22.52 34.62
N LYS A 31 -7.48 21.24 34.93
CA LYS A 31 -6.16 20.79 35.43
C LYS A 31 -5.06 20.89 34.38
N MET A 32 -5.36 20.65 33.11
CA MET A 32 -4.43 20.83 31.99
C MET A 32 -4.12 22.31 31.76
N ILE A 33 -5.11 23.20 31.86
CA ILE A 33 -4.93 24.66 31.78
C ILE A 33 -4.14 25.18 33.00
N GLN A 34 -4.39 24.65 34.20
CA GLN A 34 -3.63 24.98 35.41
C GLN A 34 -2.20 24.44 35.38
N SER A 35 -1.96 23.28 34.77
CA SER A 35 -0.60 22.73 34.61
C SER A 35 0.15 23.38 33.45
N SER A 36 -0.50 23.69 32.34
CA SER A 36 0.11 24.41 31.22
C SER A 36 0.47 25.85 31.59
N SER A 37 -0.35 26.54 32.40
CA SER A 37 0.00 27.85 32.97
C SER A 37 1.12 27.79 34.01
N LYS A 38 1.28 26.66 34.73
CA LYS A 38 2.47 26.42 35.57
C LYS A 38 3.72 26.15 34.73
N ILE A 39 3.60 25.36 33.67
CA ILE A 39 4.70 25.01 32.75
C ILE A 39 5.16 26.23 31.94
N GLN A 40 4.24 27.09 31.49
CA GLN A 40 4.55 28.34 30.79
C GLN A 40 5.24 29.37 31.66
N ASN A 41 5.11 29.27 32.99
CA ASN A 41 5.74 30.19 33.93
C ASN A 41 6.98 29.58 34.61
N ASP A 42 7.40 28.37 34.23
CA ASP A 42 8.60 27.75 34.75
C ASP A 42 9.84 28.25 33.98
N PRO A 43 10.71 29.08 34.60
CA PRO A 43 11.87 29.67 33.94
C PRO A 43 12.89 28.61 33.47
N VAL A 44 12.85 27.38 34.02
CA VAL A 44 13.71 26.27 33.58
C VAL A 44 13.22 25.69 32.25
N ILE A 45 11.91 25.56 32.07
CA ILE A 45 11.29 25.05 30.83
C ILE A 45 11.37 26.10 29.73
N LEU A 46 11.21 27.39 30.06
CA LEU A 46 11.41 28.51 29.14
C LEU A 46 12.88 28.62 28.66
N LYS A 47 13.86 28.31 29.52
CA LYS A 47 15.27 28.21 29.09
C LYS A 47 15.50 27.01 28.18
N ALA A 48 14.91 25.86 28.49
CA ALA A 48 15.02 24.65 27.66
C ALA A 48 14.29 24.76 26.30
N SER A 49 13.23 25.57 26.20
CA SER A 49 12.53 25.82 24.95
C SER A 49 13.13 26.93 24.09
N GLN A 50 13.91 27.85 24.70
CA GLN A 50 14.64 28.90 23.98
C GLN A 50 15.99 28.43 23.44
N THR A 51 16.59 27.41 24.05
CA THR A 51 17.73 26.70 23.45
C THR A 51 17.19 25.64 22.49
N ASN A 52 17.20 25.93 21.18
CA ASN A 52 17.01 24.94 20.10
C ASN A 52 18.07 23.80 20.11
N ASP A 53 18.81 23.62 21.19
CA ASP A 53 19.93 22.71 21.35
C ASP A 53 19.50 21.27 21.74
N ILE A 54 18.20 20.98 21.85
CA ILE A 54 17.70 19.60 22.02
C ILE A 54 17.92 18.74 20.75
N PHE A 55 18.38 19.34 19.65
CA PHE A 55 18.75 18.65 18.43
C PHE A 55 20.20 18.91 17.96
N ILE A 56 21.12 19.22 18.88
CA ILE A 56 22.53 19.00 18.57
C ILE A 56 22.76 17.48 18.62
N GLU A 57 22.67 16.85 17.45
CA GLU A 57 22.99 15.44 17.27
C GLU A 57 24.47 15.22 17.60
N ASP A 58 24.74 14.61 18.76
CA ASP A 58 26.04 14.00 19.05
C ASP A 58 26.29 12.87 18.05
N TYR A 59 27.00 13.20 16.97
CA TYR A 59 27.49 12.26 15.94
C TYR A 59 28.68 11.41 16.42
N SER A 60 29.11 11.54 17.68
CA SER A 60 30.44 11.07 18.13
C SER A 60 30.53 9.62 18.62
N ASP A 61 29.43 8.92 18.93
CA ASP A 61 29.52 7.58 19.52
C ASP A 61 29.02 6.47 18.59
N ILE A 62 29.84 6.11 17.61
CA ILE A 62 29.69 4.89 16.78
C ILE A 62 29.66 3.61 17.66
N TYR A 63 30.16 3.68 18.90
CA TYR A 63 30.08 2.59 19.88
C TYR A 63 28.68 2.37 20.48
N GLN A 64 27.67 3.20 20.16
CA GLN A 64 26.28 3.03 20.60
C GLN A 64 25.34 2.41 19.52
N LEU A 65 25.88 1.84 18.44
CA LEU A 65 25.14 1.06 17.45
C LEU A 65 24.69 -0.29 18.03
N ASP A 66 23.87 -0.27 19.08
CA ASP A 66 23.12 -1.44 19.50
C ASP A 66 21.93 -1.62 18.53
N PRO A 67 21.86 -2.73 17.76
CA PRO A 67 20.73 -3.01 16.88
C PRO A 67 19.38 -3.08 17.63
N ASN A 68 19.41 -3.22 18.96
CA ASN A 68 18.24 -3.16 19.82
C ASN A 68 17.88 -1.76 20.33
N ASN A 69 18.70 -0.74 20.11
CA ASN A 69 18.46 0.60 20.63
C ASN A 69 17.16 1.20 20.04
N PRO A 70 16.21 1.66 20.89
CA PRO A 70 14.94 2.22 20.45
C PRO A 70 15.10 3.45 19.55
N LYS A 71 16.20 4.21 19.65
CA LYS A 71 16.50 5.36 18.80
C LYS A 71 16.55 5.01 17.31
N TYR A 72 17.09 3.84 16.95
CA TYR A 72 17.08 3.29 15.59
C TYR A 72 15.77 2.58 15.23
N LYS A 73 14.96 2.22 16.24
CA LYS A 73 13.60 1.67 16.06
C LYS A 73 12.56 2.77 15.86
N SER A 74 12.84 4.03 16.22
CA SER A 74 11.82 5.07 16.39
C SER A 74 11.99 6.34 15.56
N LYS A 75 13.00 6.49 14.68
CA LYS A 75 13.09 7.66 13.77
C LYS A 75 13.62 7.38 12.35
N PRO A 76 13.15 8.12 11.33
CA PRO A 76 11.83 8.73 11.19
C PRO A 76 10.91 7.82 10.36
N HIS A 77 9.64 7.92 10.68
CA HIS A 77 8.48 7.42 9.93
C HIS A 77 8.44 7.86 8.46
N GLU A 78 9.33 8.78 8.07
CA GLU A 78 9.40 9.37 6.76
C GLU A 78 10.19 8.50 5.81
N VAL A 79 9.54 8.21 4.69
CA VAL A 79 10.09 7.42 3.61
C VAL A 79 10.35 8.39 2.49
N HIS A 80 11.62 8.66 2.23
CA HIS A 80 12.09 9.56 1.18
C HIS A 80 13.07 8.79 0.30
N PHE A 81 13.00 9.03 -1.01
CA PHE A 81 13.93 8.45 -1.96
C PHE A 81 15.30 9.11 -1.83
N GLN A 82 16.33 8.34 -1.50
CA GLN A 82 17.69 8.84 -1.36
C GLN A 82 18.51 8.57 -2.61
N VAL A 83 18.68 9.62 -3.42
CA VAL A 83 19.43 9.56 -4.68
C VAL A 83 20.87 9.07 -4.47
N ASN A 84 21.55 9.53 -3.42
CA ASN A 84 22.94 9.12 -3.15
C ASN A 84 23.05 7.62 -2.84
N SER A 85 22.15 7.09 -2.02
CA SER A 85 22.07 5.67 -1.70
C SER A 85 21.73 4.85 -2.94
N PHE A 86 20.78 5.33 -3.75
CA PHE A 86 20.41 4.71 -5.03
C PHE A 86 21.61 4.60 -5.97
N ILE A 87 22.34 5.70 -6.22
CA ILE A 87 23.50 5.71 -7.12
C ILE A 87 24.59 4.78 -6.59
N LYS A 88 24.91 4.86 -5.28
CA LYS A 88 25.93 4.02 -4.63
C LYS A 88 25.66 2.53 -4.88
N TYR A 89 24.46 2.07 -4.56
CA TYR A 89 24.13 0.65 -4.68
C TYR A 89 23.87 0.21 -6.11
N THR A 90 23.41 1.10 -6.98
CA THR A 90 23.30 0.83 -8.42
C THR A 90 24.66 0.58 -9.04
N LEU A 91 25.65 1.44 -8.77
CA LEU A 91 27.04 1.22 -9.21
C LEU A 91 27.61 -0.08 -8.66
N LEU A 92 27.36 -0.36 -7.37
CA LEU A 92 27.82 -1.59 -6.75
C LEU A 92 27.13 -2.83 -7.37
N GLY A 93 25.84 -2.75 -7.71
CA GLY A 93 25.11 -3.77 -8.45
C GLY A 93 25.70 -4.03 -9.84
N PHE A 94 26.07 -2.97 -10.57
CA PHE A 94 26.81 -3.11 -11.83
C PHE A 94 28.16 -3.79 -11.65
N MET A 95 28.93 -3.41 -10.62
CA MET A 95 30.20 -4.08 -10.31
C MET A 95 29.99 -5.56 -9.96
N VAL A 96 28.96 -5.87 -9.18
CA VAL A 96 28.57 -7.25 -8.84
C VAL A 96 28.23 -8.06 -10.08
N GLN A 97 27.40 -7.52 -10.96
CA GLN A 97 26.98 -8.22 -12.18
C GLN A 97 28.13 -8.41 -13.18
N THR A 98 29.05 -7.45 -13.28
CA THR A 98 30.16 -7.50 -14.26
C THR A 98 31.33 -8.35 -13.77
N LEU A 99 31.80 -8.12 -12.54
CA LEU A 99 32.97 -8.80 -11.97
C LEU A 99 32.61 -10.11 -11.25
N GLY A 100 31.33 -10.31 -10.89
CA GLY A 100 30.85 -11.53 -10.25
C GLY A 100 31.62 -11.89 -8.98
N PRO A 101 32.11 -13.14 -8.84
CA PRO A 101 32.89 -13.58 -7.68
C PRO A 101 34.17 -12.78 -7.43
N LEU A 102 34.74 -12.11 -8.45
CA LEU A 102 35.97 -11.32 -8.28
C LEU A 102 35.75 -10.13 -7.32
N ASN A 103 34.52 -9.66 -7.13
CA ASN A 103 34.19 -8.65 -6.13
C ASN A 103 34.53 -9.07 -4.70
N ILE A 104 34.57 -10.37 -4.40
CA ILE A 104 34.99 -10.83 -3.08
C ILE A 104 36.40 -10.34 -2.79
N LEU A 105 37.33 -10.45 -3.75
CA LEU A 105 38.71 -10.01 -3.54
C LEU A 105 38.81 -8.51 -3.27
N ILE A 106 37.94 -7.71 -3.90
CA ILE A 106 37.92 -6.25 -3.76
C ILE A 106 37.33 -5.84 -2.39
N PHE A 107 36.24 -6.47 -1.97
CA PHE A 107 35.44 -6.00 -0.83
C PHE A 107 35.62 -6.80 0.47
N ILE A 108 36.31 -7.96 0.47
CA ILE A 108 36.39 -8.84 1.64
C ILE A 108 37.06 -8.18 2.86
N TRP A 109 38.01 -7.26 2.65
CA TRP A 109 38.72 -6.62 3.76
C TRP A 109 37.90 -5.54 4.47
N ASN A 110 37.11 -4.76 3.72
CA ASN A 110 36.39 -3.61 4.29
C ASN A 110 34.89 -3.86 4.49
N HIS A 111 34.28 -4.75 3.69
CA HIS A 111 32.82 -4.91 3.61
C HIS A 111 32.36 -6.37 3.62
N LYS A 112 33.06 -7.23 4.37
CA LYS A 112 32.74 -8.67 4.48
C LYS A 112 31.26 -8.94 4.80
N GLN A 113 30.68 -8.15 5.69
CA GLN A 113 29.31 -8.37 6.14
C GLN A 113 28.26 -7.99 5.08
N MET A 114 28.51 -6.90 4.35
CA MET A 114 27.73 -6.52 3.18
C MET A 114 27.72 -7.63 2.11
N LEU A 115 28.88 -8.22 1.81
CA LEU A 115 28.99 -9.34 0.87
C LEU A 115 28.14 -10.55 1.31
N TYR A 116 28.11 -10.86 2.61
CA TYR A 116 27.27 -11.93 3.15
C TYR A 116 25.78 -11.59 3.03
N ASN A 117 25.41 -10.35 3.35
CA ASN A 117 24.02 -9.90 3.31
C ASN A 117 23.45 -9.86 1.89
N TRP A 118 24.29 -9.54 0.92
CA TRP A 118 23.96 -9.55 -0.51
C TRP A 118 24.06 -10.91 -1.17
N GLN A 119 24.30 -11.96 -0.37
CA GLN A 119 24.37 -13.34 -0.87
C GLN A 119 25.47 -13.50 -1.93
N LEU A 120 26.57 -12.77 -1.76
CA LEU A 120 27.81 -12.93 -2.53
C LEU A 120 28.85 -13.73 -1.77
N LEU A 121 28.73 -13.88 -0.45
CA LEU A 121 29.65 -14.66 0.38
C LEU A 121 28.87 -15.63 1.26
N GLY A 122 29.31 -16.88 1.35
CA GLY A 122 28.76 -17.90 2.24
C GLY A 122 28.27 -19.17 1.53
N PHE A 123 27.92 -20.20 2.32
CA PHE A 123 27.46 -21.50 1.83
C PHE A 123 25.93 -21.60 1.91
N THR A 124 25.23 -20.77 1.13
CA THR A 124 23.77 -20.84 1.02
C THR A 124 23.34 -21.11 -0.41
N TRP A 125 22.19 -21.77 -0.60
CA TRP A 125 21.62 -22.01 -1.92
C TRP A 125 21.49 -20.74 -2.75
N LYS A 126 21.14 -19.61 -2.13
CA LYS A 126 20.99 -18.34 -2.83
C LYS A 126 22.32 -17.84 -3.41
N VAL A 127 23.42 -17.96 -2.66
CA VAL A 127 24.78 -17.63 -3.15
C VAL A 127 25.15 -18.53 -4.34
N PHE A 128 24.87 -19.83 -4.24
CA PHE A 128 25.09 -20.77 -5.33
C PHE A 128 24.30 -20.40 -6.60
N PHE A 129 23.01 -20.04 -6.45
CA PHE A 129 22.20 -19.58 -7.58
C PHE A 129 22.72 -18.29 -8.21
N ASN A 130 23.18 -17.32 -7.41
CA ASN A 130 23.78 -16.08 -7.92
C ASN A 130 25.05 -16.37 -8.74
N TYR A 131 25.90 -17.30 -8.29
CA TYR A 131 27.08 -17.69 -9.06
C TYR A 131 26.77 -18.51 -10.30
N LEU A 132 25.77 -19.40 -10.24
CA LEU A 132 25.29 -20.11 -11.41
C LEU A 132 24.76 -19.14 -12.46
N ARG A 133 23.94 -18.15 -12.04
CA ARG A 133 23.45 -17.06 -12.88
C ARG A 133 24.60 -16.29 -13.50
N TYR A 134 25.56 -15.85 -12.71
CA TYR A 134 26.74 -15.15 -13.21
C TYR A 134 27.53 -15.98 -14.23
N ALA A 135 27.73 -17.28 -13.96
CA ALA A 135 28.43 -18.17 -14.89
C ALA A 135 27.70 -18.32 -16.23
N LEU A 136 26.36 -18.38 -16.21
CA LEU A 136 25.53 -18.38 -17.42
C LEU A 136 25.64 -17.06 -18.17
N ASP A 137 25.63 -15.94 -17.47
CA ASP A 137 25.75 -14.61 -18.07
C ASP A 137 27.13 -14.42 -18.72
N LEU A 138 28.20 -14.82 -18.02
CA LEU A 138 29.56 -14.82 -18.56
C LEU A 138 29.71 -15.76 -19.76
N TYR A 139 29.11 -16.94 -19.68
CA TYR A 139 29.08 -17.89 -20.80
C TYR A 139 28.40 -17.28 -22.04
N LEU A 140 27.27 -16.61 -21.87
CA LEU A 140 26.58 -15.92 -22.97
C LEU A 140 27.45 -14.83 -23.61
N ILE A 141 28.14 -14.03 -22.79
CA ILE A 141 29.06 -12.99 -23.27
C ILE A 141 30.25 -13.61 -24.02
N LEU A 142 30.86 -14.67 -23.49
CA LEU A 142 31.98 -15.34 -24.13
C LEU A 142 31.56 -16.00 -25.45
N MET A 143 30.41 -16.66 -25.49
CA MET A 143 29.89 -17.26 -26.72
C MET A 143 29.60 -16.21 -27.79
N PHE A 144 29.09 -15.05 -27.38
CA PHE A 144 28.92 -13.91 -28.26
C PHE A 144 30.24 -13.41 -28.85
N LEU A 145 31.31 -13.34 -28.06
CA LEU A 145 32.62 -12.91 -28.56
C LEU A 145 33.28 -13.94 -29.50
N LEU A 146 32.98 -15.22 -29.34
CA LEU A 146 33.66 -16.31 -30.04
C LEU A 146 32.95 -16.80 -31.30
N GLN A 147 31.63 -16.62 -31.40
CA GLN A 147 30.83 -17.12 -32.53
C GLN A 147 30.29 -15.97 -33.38
N PRO A 148 30.22 -16.13 -34.71
CA PRO A 148 29.51 -15.18 -35.56
C PRO A 148 28.03 -15.18 -35.18
N ILE A 149 27.52 -14.00 -34.83
CA ILE A 149 26.16 -13.84 -34.30
C ILE A 149 25.21 -13.64 -35.47
N ASP A 150 24.15 -14.43 -35.52
CA ASP A 150 23.01 -14.13 -36.35
C ASP A 150 22.25 -12.95 -35.76
N THR A 151 21.63 -12.20 -36.65
CA THR A 151 20.92 -10.95 -36.36
C THR A 151 19.92 -11.06 -35.19
N LEU A 152 19.20 -12.18 -35.08
CA LEU A 152 18.22 -12.44 -34.03
C LEU A 152 18.88 -12.66 -32.66
N THR A 153 19.98 -13.43 -32.59
CA THR A 153 20.71 -13.64 -31.32
C THR A 153 21.29 -12.35 -30.77
N PHE A 154 21.75 -11.43 -31.63
CA PHE A 154 22.22 -10.10 -31.18
C PHE A 154 21.08 -9.27 -30.58
N GLN A 155 19.88 -9.27 -31.19
CA GLN A 155 18.74 -8.54 -30.63
C GLN A 155 18.28 -9.10 -29.29
N LEU A 156 18.26 -10.43 -29.16
CA LEU A 156 17.98 -11.10 -27.89
C LEU A 156 19.03 -10.74 -26.83
N LEU A 157 20.29 -10.55 -27.23
CA LEU A 157 21.35 -10.06 -26.33
C LEU A 157 21.12 -8.60 -25.92
N LEU A 158 20.76 -7.70 -26.84
CA LEU A 158 20.45 -6.31 -26.48
C LEU A 158 19.28 -6.25 -25.50
N TYR A 159 18.21 -7.01 -25.78
CA TYR A 159 17.07 -7.12 -24.90
C TYR A 159 17.47 -7.71 -23.53
N PHE A 160 18.34 -8.73 -23.52
CA PHE A 160 18.92 -9.28 -22.29
C PHE A 160 19.75 -8.23 -21.51
N GLY A 161 20.51 -7.38 -22.20
CA GLY A 161 21.25 -6.27 -21.58
C GLY A 161 20.33 -5.24 -20.93
N ILE A 162 19.24 -4.85 -21.62
CA ILE A 162 18.19 -3.98 -21.06
C ILE A 162 17.56 -4.65 -19.84
N HIS A 163 17.32 -5.97 -19.92
CA HIS A 163 16.72 -6.73 -18.83
C HIS A 163 17.63 -6.80 -17.59
N ILE A 164 18.92 -7.08 -17.75
CA ILE A 164 19.91 -7.02 -16.67
C ILE A 164 19.96 -5.62 -16.05
N PHE A 165 20.01 -4.58 -16.88
CA PHE A 165 20.03 -3.20 -16.42
C PHE A 165 18.78 -2.87 -15.59
N ALA A 166 17.61 -3.29 -16.06
CA ALA A 166 16.34 -3.15 -15.36
C ALA A 166 16.33 -3.88 -14.02
N GLU A 167 16.83 -5.12 -13.98
CA GLU A 167 16.92 -5.93 -12.77
C GLU A 167 17.80 -5.26 -11.71
N ILE A 168 18.98 -4.75 -12.11
CA ILE A 168 19.89 -4.02 -11.22
C ILE A 168 19.20 -2.79 -10.64
N ILE A 169 18.56 -1.97 -11.47
CA ILE A 169 17.86 -0.78 -10.98
C ILE A 169 16.73 -1.16 -10.03
N LEU A 170 15.94 -2.16 -10.40
CA LEU A 170 14.78 -2.60 -9.62
C LEU A 170 15.17 -3.08 -8.21
N GLN A 171 16.24 -3.86 -8.10
CA GLN A 171 16.79 -4.32 -6.83
C GLN A 171 17.29 -3.13 -5.97
N ASN A 172 17.90 -2.12 -6.60
CA ASN A 172 18.51 -0.99 -5.91
C ASN A 172 17.53 0.12 -5.55
N ILE A 173 16.39 0.25 -6.25
CA ILE A 173 15.29 1.15 -5.85
C ILE A 173 14.83 0.83 -4.42
N ILE A 174 14.77 -0.45 -4.05
CA ILE A 174 14.35 -0.87 -2.71
C ILE A 174 15.28 -0.30 -1.63
N LEU A 175 16.60 -0.30 -1.89
CA LEU A 175 17.61 0.22 -0.98
C LEU A 175 17.59 1.75 -0.88
N ALA A 176 17.16 2.44 -1.95
CA ALA A 176 17.09 3.90 -2.00
C ALA A 176 16.09 4.49 -0.98
N PHE A 177 15.08 3.73 -0.56
CA PHE A 177 14.10 4.16 0.42
C PHE A 177 14.50 3.86 1.87
N TYR A 178 15.72 3.38 2.12
CA TYR A 178 16.19 3.19 3.48
C TYR A 178 16.83 4.43 4.07
N HIS A 179 16.53 4.67 5.35
CA HIS A 179 17.26 5.65 6.14
C HIS A 179 18.77 5.31 6.16
N PRO A 180 19.70 6.29 6.11
CA PRO A 180 21.12 6.01 6.00
C PRO A 180 21.66 5.17 7.16
N GLN A 181 21.11 5.38 8.37
CA GLN A 181 21.47 4.57 9.54
C GLN A 181 21.05 3.09 9.39
N LYS A 182 19.92 2.80 8.71
CA LYS A 182 19.51 1.41 8.44
C LYS A 182 20.45 0.75 7.42
N LEU A 183 20.89 1.51 6.42
CA LEU A 183 21.88 1.07 5.44
C LEU A 183 23.22 0.78 6.11
N GLU A 184 23.66 1.65 7.03
CA GLU A 184 24.88 1.44 7.81
C GLU A 184 24.80 0.17 8.68
N LEU A 185 23.64 -0.09 9.30
CA LEU A 185 23.41 -1.35 10.03
C LEU A 185 23.47 -2.57 9.10
N LEU A 186 22.87 -2.49 7.90
CA LEU A 186 22.95 -3.55 6.89
C LEU A 186 24.38 -3.77 6.36
N GLU A 187 25.23 -2.76 6.37
CA GLU A 187 26.62 -2.88 5.97
C GLU A 187 27.49 -3.51 7.07
N LYS A 188 27.16 -3.27 8.35
CA LYS A 188 27.98 -3.66 9.51
C LYS A 188 27.58 -4.98 10.17
N PHE A 189 26.29 -5.31 10.21
CA PHE A 189 25.78 -6.45 10.97
C PHE A 189 25.19 -7.53 10.07
N PRO A 190 25.29 -8.81 10.44
CA PRO A 190 24.64 -9.86 9.69
C PRO A 190 23.16 -9.66 9.69
N LEU A 191 22.55 -9.88 8.52
CA LEU A 191 21.11 -9.78 8.38
C LEU A 191 20.47 -10.53 9.54
N LYS A 192 20.96 -11.73 9.97
CA LYS A 192 20.39 -12.59 11.06
C LYS A 192 20.08 -11.85 12.34
N GLU A 193 20.92 -10.91 12.72
CA GLU A 193 20.75 -10.08 13.92
C GLU A 193 19.72 -8.96 13.69
N ILE A 194 19.52 -8.58 12.44
CA ILE A 194 18.56 -7.60 11.93
C ILE A 194 17.21 -8.28 11.50
N PHE A 195 17.16 -9.61 11.25
CA PHE A 195 16.11 -10.29 10.43
C PHE A 195 14.69 -10.12 10.96
N ASN A 196 14.49 -10.17 12.28
CA ASN A 196 13.13 -10.28 12.84
C ASN A 196 12.22 -9.07 12.56
N LYS A 197 12.75 -7.97 12.01
CA LYS A 197 11.96 -6.75 11.77
C LYS A 197 12.15 -6.11 10.39
N PHE A 198 13.25 -6.39 9.70
CA PHE A 198 13.60 -5.69 8.46
C PHE A 198 13.45 -6.54 7.20
N GLU A 199 13.57 -7.87 7.25
CA GLU A 199 13.52 -8.69 6.02
C GLU A 199 12.13 -8.68 5.38
N THR A 200 11.08 -8.67 6.21
CA THR A 200 9.69 -8.47 5.78
C THR A 200 9.51 -7.16 5.01
N GLN A 201 10.31 -6.14 5.35
CA GLN A 201 10.35 -4.85 4.66
C GLN A 201 11.08 -4.87 3.33
N ILE A 202 12.08 -5.72 3.14
CA ILE A 202 12.90 -5.69 1.91
C ILE A 202 12.21 -6.45 0.77
N ASN A 203 11.71 -7.65 1.07
CA ASN A 203 11.30 -8.59 0.05
C ASN A 203 9.81 -8.41 -0.27
N PRO A 204 9.42 -8.04 -1.51
CA PRO A 204 8.02 -7.91 -1.91
C PRO A 204 7.20 -9.19 -1.63
N LEU A 205 7.82 -10.36 -1.70
CA LEU A 205 7.16 -11.63 -1.38
C LEU A 205 6.90 -11.79 0.12
N LEU A 206 7.79 -11.32 0.98
CA LEU A 206 7.58 -11.36 2.43
C LEU A 206 6.53 -10.33 2.84
N TRP A 207 6.55 -9.13 2.23
CA TRP A 207 5.46 -8.16 2.37
C TRP A 207 4.13 -8.80 1.99
N ALA A 208 4.03 -9.44 0.83
CA ALA A 208 2.80 -10.05 0.35
C ALA A 208 2.25 -11.18 1.25
N LYS A 209 3.06 -11.80 2.14
CA LYS A 209 2.58 -12.81 3.09
C LYS A 209 1.69 -12.23 4.18
N GLN A 210 1.94 -10.99 4.61
CA GLN A 210 1.09 -10.27 5.55
C GLN A 210 0.82 -11.05 6.85
N THR A 211 1.90 -11.48 7.52
CA THR A 211 1.79 -12.19 8.79
C THR A 211 1.15 -11.29 9.87
N PRO A 212 0.50 -11.85 10.90
CA PRO A 212 -0.14 -11.06 11.95
C PRO A 212 0.81 -10.05 12.61
N GLU A 213 2.07 -10.44 12.83
CA GLU A 213 3.10 -9.58 13.43
C GLU A 213 3.43 -8.39 12.51
N LEU A 214 3.50 -8.64 11.20
CA LEU A 214 3.78 -7.60 10.20
C LEU A 214 2.62 -6.60 10.10
N ILE A 215 1.37 -7.10 10.10
CA ILE A 215 0.17 -6.25 10.08
C ILE A 215 0.14 -5.38 11.33
N GLN A 216 0.32 -5.97 12.51
CA GLN A 216 0.34 -5.23 13.76
C GLN A 216 1.46 -4.19 13.77
N PHE A 217 2.68 -4.59 13.39
CA PHE A 217 3.83 -3.70 13.34
C PHE A 217 3.56 -2.49 12.44
N GLU A 218 3.09 -2.68 11.21
CA GLU A 218 2.86 -1.55 10.31
C GLU A 218 1.69 -0.66 10.75
N LEU A 219 0.64 -1.22 11.36
CA LEU A 219 -0.43 -0.42 11.94
C LEU A 219 0.05 0.42 13.12
N GLU A 220 0.90 -0.13 14.00
CA GLU A 220 1.54 0.63 15.08
C GLU A 220 2.44 1.74 14.53
N GLN A 221 3.16 1.47 13.44
CA GLN A 221 3.95 2.51 12.76
C GLN A 221 3.03 3.60 12.21
N SER A 222 1.92 3.25 11.54
CA SER A 222 0.93 4.20 11.03
C SER A 222 0.32 5.08 12.13
N ILE A 223 -0.03 4.50 13.27
CA ILE A 223 -0.53 5.24 14.44
C ILE A 223 0.50 6.27 14.91
N LYS A 224 1.79 5.89 14.96
CA LYS A 224 2.88 6.80 15.32
C LYS A 224 3.08 7.92 14.29
N ARG A 225 3.05 7.62 12.99
CA ARG A 225 3.18 8.65 11.92
C ARG A 225 2.08 9.70 11.99
N MET A 226 0.87 9.25 12.31
CA MET A 226 -0.30 10.11 12.38
C MET A 226 -0.50 10.76 13.76
N HIS A 227 0.42 10.53 14.71
CA HIS A 227 0.35 11.03 16.09
C HIS A 227 -0.98 10.72 16.77
N ILE A 228 -1.55 9.53 16.51
CA ILE A 228 -2.81 9.10 17.09
C ILE A 228 -2.54 8.49 18.46
N GLU A 229 -3.24 8.96 19.49
CA GLU A 229 -3.18 8.36 20.81
C GLU A 229 -3.95 7.02 20.83
N PRO A 230 -3.29 5.87 21.11
CA PRO A 230 -3.94 4.56 21.05
C PRO A 230 -5.15 4.42 21.99
N ALA A 231 -5.13 5.14 23.12
CA ALA A 231 -6.21 5.12 24.10
C ALA A 231 -7.52 5.73 23.55
N LEU A 232 -7.42 6.61 22.56
CA LEU A 232 -8.58 7.21 21.89
C LEU A 232 -9.16 6.30 20.81
N PHE A 233 -8.57 5.14 20.54
CA PHE A 233 -8.96 4.30 19.41
C PHE A 233 -10.07 3.30 19.77
N VAL A 234 -11.22 3.83 20.18
CA VAL A 234 -12.37 3.07 20.69
C VAL A 234 -13.61 3.34 19.84
N PHE A 235 -14.25 2.26 19.39
CA PHE A 235 -15.46 2.29 18.59
C PHE A 235 -16.66 1.83 19.38
N TYR A 236 -17.78 2.56 19.29
CA TYR A 236 -19.09 2.12 19.80
C TYR A 236 -20.04 1.87 18.63
N PHE A 237 -20.67 0.70 18.63
CA PHE A 237 -21.60 0.28 17.57
C PHE A 237 -23.06 0.47 17.97
N ILE A 238 -23.93 0.67 16.97
CA ILE A 238 -25.40 0.73 17.18
C ILE A 238 -25.94 -0.65 17.56
N VAL A 239 -25.39 -1.70 16.94
CA VAL A 239 -25.77 -3.10 17.17
C VAL A 239 -24.55 -3.86 17.64
N GLN A 240 -24.75 -4.86 18.51
CA GLN A 240 -23.65 -5.69 19.00
C GLN A 240 -22.98 -6.43 17.83
N PRO A 241 -21.64 -6.43 17.74
CA PRO A 241 -20.94 -7.26 16.77
C PRO A 241 -21.24 -8.75 16.99
N ASN A 242 -21.21 -9.54 15.92
CA ASN A 242 -21.30 -11.01 16.00
C ASN A 242 -20.27 -11.54 17.03
N GLU A 243 -20.68 -12.46 17.90
CA GLU A 243 -19.86 -13.00 19.00
C GLU A 243 -18.45 -13.40 18.55
N LYS A 244 -18.33 -14.12 17.43
CA LYS A 244 -17.02 -14.54 16.89
C LYS A 244 -16.09 -13.36 16.58
N ARG A 245 -16.64 -12.24 16.13
CA ARG A 245 -15.88 -11.02 15.81
C ARG A 245 -15.69 -10.13 17.03
N LYS A 246 -16.66 -10.13 17.94
CA LYS A 246 -16.61 -9.40 19.20
C LYS A 246 -15.37 -9.80 20.01
N ASP A 247 -15.12 -11.09 20.17
CA ASP A 247 -13.97 -11.60 20.93
C ASP A 247 -12.63 -11.12 20.36
N LYS A 248 -12.55 -11.02 19.03
CA LYS A 248 -11.35 -10.54 18.34
C LYS A 248 -11.11 -9.04 18.51
N ILE A 249 -12.15 -8.23 18.61
CA ILE A 249 -12.03 -6.77 18.69
C ILE A 249 -12.20 -6.23 20.11
N GLN A 250 -12.49 -7.09 21.09
CA GLN A 250 -12.88 -6.66 22.43
C GLN A 250 -11.83 -5.75 23.06
N HIS A 251 -12.28 -4.60 23.51
CA HIS A 251 -11.50 -3.69 24.33
C HIS A 251 -11.69 -4.05 25.81
N GLN A 252 -10.59 -4.29 26.53
CA GLN A 252 -10.65 -4.56 27.96
C GLN A 252 -10.73 -3.22 28.70
N PHE A 253 -11.92 -2.89 29.20
CA PHE A 253 -12.09 -1.78 30.14
C PHE A 253 -12.00 -2.32 31.56
N ASN A 254 -10.96 -1.94 32.27
CA ASN A 254 -10.91 -2.15 33.72
C ASN A 254 -12.05 -1.30 34.30
N ASN A 255 -13.09 -1.96 34.84
CA ASN A 255 -14.25 -1.40 35.56
C ASN A 255 -15.55 -1.13 34.75
N LEU A 256 -15.64 -1.44 33.45
CA LEU A 256 -16.87 -1.17 32.65
C LEU A 256 -17.37 -2.43 31.90
N ASN A 257 -17.79 -3.45 32.65
CA ASN A 257 -18.26 -4.74 32.11
C ASN A 257 -19.46 -4.65 31.15
N LYS A 258 -20.26 -3.58 31.21
CA LYS A 258 -21.44 -3.39 30.35
C LYS A 258 -21.11 -2.68 29.04
N GLU A 259 -20.30 -1.63 29.08
CA GLU A 259 -19.89 -0.87 27.88
C GLU A 259 -19.02 -1.70 26.94
N SER A 260 -18.29 -2.70 27.47
CA SER A 260 -17.49 -3.62 26.67
C SER A 260 -18.29 -4.48 25.68
N LYS A 261 -19.63 -4.56 25.79
CA LYS A 261 -20.45 -5.34 24.85
C LYS A 261 -20.52 -4.71 23.45
N TYR A 262 -20.56 -3.39 23.39
CA TYR A 262 -20.71 -2.61 22.14
C TYR A 262 -19.42 -1.91 21.72
N ALA A 263 -18.35 -2.05 22.51
CA ALA A 263 -17.09 -1.39 22.28
C ALA A 263 -16.10 -2.30 21.50
N GLY A 264 -15.43 -1.72 20.51
CA GLY A 264 -14.35 -2.35 19.75
C GLY A 264 -13.05 -1.55 19.85
N ASN A 265 -11.92 -2.23 19.91
CA ASN A 265 -10.60 -1.62 19.77
C ASN A 265 -10.28 -1.39 18.28
N GLY A 266 -9.96 -0.16 17.92
CA GLY A 266 -9.72 0.23 16.53
C GLY A 266 -8.54 -0.47 15.86
N LEU A 267 -7.46 -0.72 16.60
CA LEU A 267 -6.30 -1.43 16.08
C LEU A 267 -6.66 -2.88 15.77
N LYS A 268 -7.38 -3.55 16.69
CA LYS A 268 -7.85 -4.92 16.47
C LYS A 268 -8.85 -5.02 15.32
N MET A 269 -9.71 -4.01 15.15
CA MET A 269 -10.60 -3.91 13.99
C MET A 269 -9.82 -3.80 12.67
N ALA A 270 -8.79 -2.96 12.61
CA ALA A 270 -7.92 -2.85 11.44
C ALA A 270 -7.25 -4.19 11.08
N ILE A 271 -6.72 -4.88 12.10
CA ILE A 271 -6.10 -6.21 11.93
C ILE A 271 -7.12 -7.20 11.35
N GLU A 272 -8.32 -7.29 11.92
CA GLU A 272 -9.35 -8.22 11.45
C GLU A 272 -9.81 -7.92 10.01
N ILE A 273 -9.95 -6.64 9.63
CA ILE A 273 -10.30 -6.24 8.25
C ILE A 273 -9.22 -6.72 7.26
N ILE A 274 -7.95 -6.47 7.58
CA ILE A 274 -6.82 -6.84 6.73
C ILE A 274 -6.70 -8.37 6.63
N GLN A 275 -6.82 -9.09 7.75
CA GLN A 275 -6.78 -10.54 7.78
C GLN A 275 -7.95 -11.16 7.00
N TYR A 276 -9.14 -10.59 7.12
CA TYR A 276 -10.31 -11.03 6.36
C TYR A 276 -10.06 -10.94 4.85
N TYR A 277 -9.53 -9.81 4.36
CA TYR A 277 -9.14 -9.67 2.96
C TYR A 277 -8.07 -10.68 2.55
N ASN A 278 -7.01 -10.83 3.35
CA ASN A 278 -5.90 -11.74 3.02
C ASN A 278 -6.35 -13.21 2.91
N ASN A 279 -7.37 -13.61 3.68
CA ASN A 279 -7.97 -14.93 3.60
C ASN A 279 -8.82 -15.12 2.32
N GLN A 280 -9.51 -14.07 1.86
CA GLN A 280 -10.29 -14.10 0.63
C GLN A 280 -9.44 -13.99 -0.64
N SER A 281 -8.32 -13.27 -0.56
CA SER A 281 -7.39 -13.02 -1.65
C SER A 281 -6.00 -13.57 -1.32
N PRO A 282 -5.80 -14.90 -1.43
CA PRO A 282 -4.55 -15.53 -1.07
C PRO A 282 -3.46 -15.29 -2.12
N MET A 283 -2.22 -15.13 -1.64
CA MET A 283 -1.05 -14.77 -2.47
C MET A 283 -0.78 -15.77 -3.61
N TYR A 284 -1.03 -17.07 -3.40
CA TYR A 284 -0.69 -18.11 -4.36
C TYR A 284 -1.43 -17.95 -5.69
N ILE A 285 -2.61 -17.31 -5.71
CA ILE A 285 -3.36 -17.04 -6.95
C ILE A 285 -2.57 -16.10 -7.85
N TYR A 286 -1.97 -15.04 -7.29
CA TYR A 286 -1.17 -14.07 -8.03
C TYR A 286 0.15 -14.68 -8.52
N ILE A 287 0.78 -15.53 -7.72
CA ILE A 287 1.96 -16.31 -8.15
C ILE A 287 1.59 -17.21 -9.34
N LEU A 288 0.46 -17.90 -9.26
CA LEU A 288 -0.03 -18.76 -10.33
C LEU A 288 -0.29 -17.97 -11.63
N ILE A 289 -0.93 -16.80 -11.54
CA ILE A 289 -1.17 -15.93 -12.71
C ILE A 289 0.16 -15.49 -13.34
N ALA A 290 1.15 -15.08 -12.54
CA ALA A 290 2.48 -14.70 -13.05
C ALA A 290 3.17 -15.88 -13.77
N LEU A 291 3.08 -17.09 -13.21
CA LEU A 291 3.62 -18.31 -13.81
C LEU A 291 2.91 -18.69 -15.11
N ILE A 292 1.58 -18.55 -15.17
CA ILE A 292 0.79 -18.79 -16.39
C ILE A 292 1.20 -17.81 -17.49
N ALA A 293 1.27 -16.51 -17.17
CA ALA A 293 1.69 -15.47 -18.13
C ALA A 293 3.11 -15.74 -18.66
N SER A 294 4.03 -16.12 -17.77
CA SER A 294 5.41 -16.45 -18.13
C SER A 294 5.52 -17.73 -18.96
N SER A 295 4.70 -18.73 -18.68
CA SER A 295 4.65 -19.97 -19.47
C SER A 295 4.11 -19.69 -20.88
N PHE A 296 3.07 -18.87 -20.98
CA PHE A 296 2.51 -18.44 -22.26
C PHE A 296 3.55 -17.66 -23.09
N ARG A 297 4.32 -16.78 -22.45
CA ARG A 297 5.46 -16.08 -23.08
C ARG A 297 6.49 -17.05 -23.67
N ILE A 298 6.87 -18.10 -22.94
CA ILE A 298 7.79 -19.13 -23.43
C ILE A 298 7.20 -19.84 -24.64
N ILE A 299 5.93 -20.24 -24.58
CA ILE A 299 5.24 -20.93 -25.69
C ILE A 299 5.23 -20.06 -26.94
N LEU A 300 4.90 -18.76 -26.80
CA LEU A 300 4.98 -17.80 -27.92
C LEU A 300 6.39 -17.70 -28.47
N THR A 301 7.39 -17.58 -27.59
CA THR A 301 8.80 -17.46 -28.00
C THR A 301 9.25 -18.70 -28.78
N ILE A 302 8.89 -19.90 -28.33
CA ILE A 302 9.18 -21.16 -29.02
C ILE A 302 8.46 -21.24 -30.37
N TYR A 303 7.17 -20.89 -30.41
CA TYR A 303 6.34 -20.95 -31.62
C TYR A 303 6.88 -20.06 -32.75
N TYR A 304 7.29 -18.84 -32.41
CA TYR A 304 7.84 -17.88 -33.38
C TYR A 304 9.35 -18.04 -33.63
N SER A 305 10.05 -18.85 -32.83
CA SER A 305 11.46 -19.15 -33.05
C SER A 305 11.63 -20.19 -34.17
N GLN A 306 11.85 -19.73 -35.39
CA GLN A 306 12.12 -20.58 -36.56
C GLN A 306 13.54 -21.18 -36.56
N PHE A 307 14.05 -21.65 -35.41
CA PHE A 307 15.46 -22.04 -35.24
C PHE A 307 15.77 -23.52 -35.52
N TRP A 308 14.97 -24.21 -36.33
CA TRP A 308 15.19 -25.64 -36.61
C TRP A 308 16.51 -25.94 -37.36
N ASN A 309 17.18 -24.92 -37.91
CA ASN A 309 18.42 -25.07 -38.67
C ASN A 309 19.67 -24.45 -38.00
N GLY A 310 19.58 -23.97 -36.75
CA GLY A 310 20.72 -23.39 -36.04
C GLY A 310 21.74 -24.42 -35.56
N SER A 311 22.99 -24.00 -35.34
CA SER A 311 23.97 -24.86 -34.67
C SER A 311 23.53 -25.18 -33.23
N TRP A 312 23.99 -26.31 -32.67
CA TRP A 312 23.68 -26.68 -31.27
C TRP A 312 24.03 -25.58 -30.26
N ILE A 313 25.10 -24.82 -30.53
CA ILE A 313 25.54 -23.70 -29.67
C ILE A 313 24.50 -22.57 -29.70
N GLN A 314 23.98 -22.21 -30.89
CA GLN A 314 22.96 -21.17 -31.03
C GLN A 314 21.65 -21.59 -30.37
N ILE A 315 21.23 -22.85 -30.51
CA ILE A 315 20.04 -23.38 -29.83
C ILE A 315 20.19 -23.26 -28.31
N PHE A 316 21.36 -23.63 -27.77
CA PHE A 316 21.63 -23.52 -26.35
C PHE A 316 21.66 -22.07 -25.85
N MET A 317 22.28 -21.15 -26.60
CA MET A 317 22.26 -19.71 -26.30
C MET A 317 20.83 -19.17 -26.28
N PHE A 318 20.02 -19.52 -27.28
CA PHE A 318 18.63 -19.11 -27.37
C PHE A 318 17.80 -19.60 -26.16
N ILE A 319 17.93 -20.88 -25.79
CA ILE A 319 17.24 -21.45 -24.62
C ILE A 319 17.66 -20.72 -23.34
N THR A 320 18.96 -20.47 -23.19
CA THR A 320 19.52 -19.79 -22.01
C THR A 320 19.00 -18.36 -21.92
N ILE A 321 19.11 -17.56 -22.98
CA ILE A 321 18.62 -16.17 -23.00
C ILE A 321 17.10 -16.12 -22.77
N THR A 322 16.34 -16.99 -23.43
CA THR A 322 14.87 -17.05 -23.27
C THR A 322 14.46 -17.39 -21.85
N SER A 323 15.15 -18.35 -21.22
CA SER A 323 14.88 -18.74 -19.83
C SER A 323 15.15 -17.61 -18.86
N LEU A 324 16.30 -16.95 -19.00
CA LEU A 324 16.71 -15.83 -18.14
C LEU A 324 15.78 -14.62 -18.29
N ASN A 325 15.45 -14.24 -19.53
CA ASN A 325 14.47 -13.19 -19.81
C ASN A 325 13.09 -13.53 -19.25
N THR A 326 12.69 -14.80 -19.28
CA THR A 326 11.38 -15.21 -18.74
C THR A 326 11.34 -15.18 -17.22
N LEU A 327 12.42 -15.58 -16.55
CA LEU A 327 12.52 -15.43 -15.09
C LEU A 327 12.40 -13.97 -14.68
N GLY A 328 13.10 -13.10 -15.41
CA GLY A 328 13.03 -11.67 -15.25
C GLY A 328 11.63 -11.08 -15.46
N TYR A 329 10.98 -11.46 -16.56
CA TYR A 329 9.59 -11.08 -16.85
C TYR A 329 8.63 -11.55 -15.75
N CYS A 330 8.76 -12.82 -15.30
CA CYS A 330 7.97 -13.39 -14.22
C CYS A 330 8.08 -12.55 -12.94
N PHE A 331 9.30 -12.13 -12.60
CA PHE A 331 9.54 -11.29 -11.43
C PHE A 331 8.84 -9.92 -11.52
N VAL A 332 8.93 -9.24 -12.67
CA VAL A 332 8.26 -7.95 -12.90
C VAL A 332 6.74 -8.10 -12.81
N VAL A 333 6.16 -9.08 -13.50
CA VAL A 333 4.72 -9.36 -13.46
C VAL A 333 4.26 -9.69 -12.04
N LEU A 334 5.04 -10.48 -11.30
CA LEU A 334 4.74 -10.84 -9.92
C LEU A 334 4.72 -9.62 -8.99
N ILE A 335 5.69 -8.70 -9.12
CA ILE A 335 5.69 -7.46 -8.32
C ILE A 335 4.45 -6.62 -8.64
N MET A 336 4.12 -6.44 -9.93
CA MET A 336 2.93 -5.68 -10.31
C MET A 336 1.63 -6.29 -9.78
N LEU A 337 1.51 -7.62 -9.82
CA LEU A 337 0.36 -8.32 -9.26
C LEU A 337 0.28 -8.21 -7.72
N ILE A 338 1.42 -8.18 -7.03
CA ILE A 338 1.48 -7.92 -5.58
C ILE A 338 1.01 -6.50 -5.28
N THR A 339 1.44 -5.50 -6.06
CA THR A 339 0.97 -4.12 -5.91
C THR A 339 -0.53 -4.01 -6.18
N LEU A 340 -1.03 -4.66 -7.23
CA LEU A 340 -2.47 -4.69 -7.52
C LEU A 340 -3.26 -5.25 -6.34
N ARG A 341 -2.78 -6.34 -5.72
CA ARG A 341 -3.38 -6.92 -4.52
C ARG A 341 -3.34 -5.96 -3.33
N ASP A 342 -2.24 -5.24 -3.12
CA ASP A 342 -2.15 -4.26 -2.03
C ASP A 342 -3.16 -3.12 -2.19
N LEU A 343 -3.32 -2.60 -3.41
CA LEU A 343 -4.31 -1.56 -3.68
C LEU A 343 -5.74 -2.06 -3.53
N GLN A 344 -6.03 -3.28 -4.01
CA GLN A 344 -7.33 -3.93 -3.81
C GLN A 344 -7.65 -4.09 -2.32
N ARG A 345 -6.66 -4.44 -1.49
CA ARG A 345 -6.84 -4.47 -0.05
C ARG A 345 -7.16 -3.10 0.54
N LYS A 346 -6.49 -2.04 0.12
CA LYS A 346 -6.78 -0.68 0.58
C LYS A 346 -8.20 -0.27 0.21
N VAL A 347 -8.62 -0.56 -1.03
CA VAL A 347 -10.01 -0.36 -1.48
C VAL A 347 -10.99 -1.14 -0.60
N PHE A 348 -10.73 -2.43 -0.34
CA PHE A 348 -11.53 -3.25 0.57
C PHE A 348 -11.63 -2.63 1.97
N CYS A 349 -10.50 -2.18 2.53
CA CYS A 349 -10.48 -1.52 3.83
C CYS A 349 -11.38 -0.26 3.84
N LEU A 350 -11.31 0.56 2.79
CA LEU A 350 -12.12 1.77 2.64
C LEU A 350 -13.62 1.45 2.43
N ASN A 351 -13.95 0.38 1.71
CA ASN A 351 -15.33 -0.13 1.61
C ASN A 351 -15.88 -0.51 2.99
N GLN A 352 -15.09 -1.22 3.81
CA GLN A 352 -15.49 -1.56 5.17
C GLN A 352 -15.69 -0.31 6.04
N LEU A 353 -14.88 0.74 5.85
CA LEU A 353 -15.11 2.04 6.52
C LEU A 353 -16.37 2.75 6.04
N SER A 354 -16.75 2.61 4.76
CA SER A 354 -18.03 3.10 4.24
C SER A 354 -19.21 2.39 4.92
N HIS A 355 -19.12 1.07 5.12
CA HIS A 355 -20.14 0.30 5.85
C HIS A 355 -20.23 0.62 7.35
N LEU A 356 -19.15 1.13 7.95
CA LEU A 356 -19.17 1.61 9.34
C LEU A 356 -19.99 2.89 9.49
N ILE A 357 -20.04 3.74 8.47
CA ILE A 357 -20.74 5.04 8.52
C ILE A 357 -22.15 5.01 7.92
N SER A 358 -22.47 4.00 7.11
CA SER A 358 -23.79 3.80 6.51
C SER A 358 -24.56 2.66 7.20
N ALA A 359 -25.83 2.90 7.52
CA ALA A 359 -26.74 1.84 7.99
C ALA A 359 -27.18 0.91 6.85
N GLN A 360 -27.46 1.50 5.69
CA GLN A 360 -27.81 0.77 4.47
C GLN A 360 -26.55 0.16 3.85
N GLN A 361 -26.71 -1.03 3.24
CA GLN A 361 -25.69 -1.52 2.33
C GLN A 361 -25.51 -0.48 1.23
N VAL A 362 -24.26 -0.12 1.00
CA VAL A 362 -23.92 0.82 -0.07
C VAL A 362 -24.02 0.00 -1.35
N GLU A 363 -25.07 0.21 -2.15
CA GLU A 363 -25.37 -0.59 -3.34
C GLU A 363 -24.21 -0.65 -4.34
N GLU A 364 -23.29 0.31 -4.29
CA GLU A 364 -22.07 0.32 -5.11
C GLU A 364 -21.05 -0.78 -4.75
N PHE A 365 -21.19 -1.47 -3.60
CA PHE A 365 -20.20 -2.44 -3.12
C PHE A 365 -20.80 -3.85 -2.97
N ASP A 366 -20.21 -4.80 -3.70
CA ASP A 366 -20.55 -6.24 -3.60
C ASP A 366 -19.98 -6.93 -2.35
N GLU A 367 -19.27 -6.19 -1.49
CA GLU A 367 -18.52 -6.76 -0.39
C GLU A 367 -19.38 -7.01 0.85
N THR A 368 -19.11 -8.12 1.53
CA THR A 368 -19.81 -8.45 2.76
C THR A 368 -19.40 -7.53 3.90
N LYS A 369 -20.39 -6.92 4.56
CA LYS A 369 -20.18 -6.09 5.76
C LYS A 369 -19.56 -6.89 6.91
N ILE A 370 -18.39 -6.46 7.41
CA ILE A 370 -17.70 -7.12 8.52
C ILE A 370 -18.25 -6.69 9.88
N PHE A 371 -18.39 -5.38 10.08
CA PHE A 371 -18.78 -4.79 11.37
C PHE A 371 -20.11 -4.06 11.27
N PRO A 372 -20.87 -3.97 12.38
CA PRO A 372 -22.08 -3.16 12.42
C PRO A 372 -21.76 -1.66 12.26
N THR A 373 -22.78 -0.87 11.96
CA THR A 373 -22.66 0.59 11.80
C THR A 373 -22.32 1.24 13.15
N LEU A 374 -21.50 2.29 13.10
CA LEU A 374 -21.08 3.06 14.26
C LEU A 374 -22.22 3.87 14.85
N ASN A 375 -22.19 4.00 16.17
CA ASN A 375 -23.07 4.91 16.88
C ASN A 375 -22.52 6.34 16.77
N PHE A 376 -23.05 7.11 15.83
CA PHE A 376 -22.68 8.52 15.62
C PHE A 376 -23.13 9.47 16.73
N LEU A 377 -24.01 9.03 17.64
CA LEU A 377 -24.24 9.81 18.87
C LEU A 377 -22.95 9.88 19.68
N CYS A 378 -22.10 8.85 19.62
CA CYS A 378 -20.80 8.88 20.25
C CYS A 378 -19.78 9.58 19.35
N VAL A 379 -19.47 10.85 19.65
CA VAL A 379 -18.44 11.63 18.96
C VAL A 379 -17.07 10.93 18.96
N GLN A 380 -16.75 10.17 20.01
CA GLN A 380 -15.51 9.37 20.07
C GLN A 380 -15.44 8.34 18.94
N SER A 381 -16.55 7.68 18.58
CA SER A 381 -16.60 6.72 17.47
C SER A 381 -16.32 7.39 16.13
N LEU A 382 -16.80 8.62 15.94
CA LEU A 382 -16.57 9.39 14.71
C LEU A 382 -15.09 9.77 14.56
N PHE A 383 -14.46 10.30 15.62
CA PHE A 383 -13.02 10.59 15.59
C PHE A 383 -12.19 9.31 15.44
N SER A 384 -12.58 8.22 16.11
CA SER A 384 -11.94 6.91 15.94
C SER A 384 -12.06 6.41 14.51
N TRP A 385 -13.21 6.60 13.86
CA TRP A 385 -13.39 6.26 12.44
C TRP A 385 -12.47 7.06 11.54
N GLN A 386 -12.36 8.37 11.76
CA GLN A 386 -11.45 9.23 11.00
C GLN A 386 -9.98 8.81 11.19
N ASN A 387 -9.59 8.50 12.43
CA ASN A 387 -8.27 7.97 12.77
C ASN A 387 -8.01 6.62 12.12
N LEU A 388 -9.00 5.71 12.11
CA LEU A 388 -8.88 4.41 11.45
C LEU A 388 -8.73 4.57 9.94
N ARG A 389 -9.47 5.50 9.32
CA ARG A 389 -9.29 5.83 7.91
C ARG A 389 -7.87 6.30 7.62
N LYS A 390 -7.36 7.25 8.41
CA LYS A 390 -5.99 7.76 8.30
C LYS A 390 -4.96 6.63 8.41
N VAL A 391 -5.11 5.74 9.40
CA VAL A 391 -4.23 4.58 9.61
C VAL A 391 -4.31 3.58 8.46
N LEU A 392 -5.50 3.25 7.95
CA LEU A 392 -5.67 2.27 6.88
C LEU A 392 -5.19 2.78 5.51
N VAL A 393 -5.31 4.09 5.24
CA VAL A 393 -4.73 4.70 4.03
C VAL A 393 -3.20 4.69 4.10
N ASP A 394 -2.66 5.04 5.27
CA ASP A 394 -1.22 5.06 5.56
C ASP A 394 -0.60 3.66 5.74
N TYR A 395 -1.43 2.63 5.90
CA TYR A 395 -0.96 1.25 6.02
C TYR A 395 -0.09 0.86 4.81
N GLY A 396 1.10 0.35 5.09
CA GLY A 396 2.06 -0.02 4.05
C GLY A 396 2.66 1.16 3.26
N LEU A 397 2.61 2.40 3.77
CA LEU A 397 3.15 3.58 3.06
C LEU A 397 4.58 3.37 2.53
N GLN A 398 5.46 2.73 3.32
CA GLN A 398 6.86 2.51 2.90
C GLN A 398 6.97 1.59 1.68
N TYR A 399 6.14 0.55 1.64
CA TYR A 399 6.11 -0.39 0.52
C TYR A 399 5.45 0.25 -0.69
N TYR A 400 4.35 0.98 -0.47
CA TYR A 400 3.65 1.68 -1.52
C TYR A 400 4.57 2.66 -2.28
N GLN A 401 5.39 3.44 -1.58
CA GLN A 401 6.32 4.35 -2.25
C GLN A 401 7.38 3.62 -3.10
N ARG A 402 7.85 2.45 -2.64
CA ARG A 402 8.75 1.60 -3.42
C ARG A 402 8.05 1.05 -4.64
N GLU A 403 6.87 0.49 -4.47
CA GLU A 403 6.05 -0.02 -5.57
C GLU A 403 5.75 1.06 -6.60
N ASN A 404 5.44 2.29 -6.15
CA ASN A 404 5.27 3.44 -7.03
C ASN A 404 6.54 3.73 -7.85
N ALA A 405 7.72 3.77 -7.23
CA ALA A 405 8.99 3.95 -7.94
C ALA A 405 9.30 2.79 -8.91
N ILE A 406 8.98 1.56 -8.52
CA ILE A 406 9.12 0.37 -9.37
C ILE A 406 8.22 0.48 -10.61
N ILE A 407 6.94 0.79 -10.42
CA ILE A 407 5.97 0.96 -11.52
C ILE A 407 6.40 2.10 -12.44
N SER A 408 6.84 3.21 -11.86
CA SER A 408 7.38 4.37 -12.56
C SER A 408 8.51 3.95 -13.51
N PHE A 409 9.47 3.20 -13.00
CA PHE A 409 10.61 2.70 -13.76
C PHE A 409 10.20 1.65 -14.81
N CYS A 410 9.27 0.75 -14.49
CA CYS A 410 8.72 -0.20 -15.46
C CYS A 410 8.02 0.51 -16.63
N LEU A 411 7.28 1.59 -16.37
CA LEU A 411 6.66 2.42 -17.40
C LEU A 411 7.69 3.11 -18.29
N GLU A 412 8.78 3.60 -17.70
CA GLU A 412 9.90 4.18 -18.45
C GLU A 412 10.57 3.14 -19.36
N ILE A 413 10.80 1.93 -18.87
CA ILE A 413 11.31 0.82 -19.69
C ILE A 413 10.35 0.48 -20.83
N ILE A 414 9.04 0.40 -20.57
CA ILE A 414 8.03 0.19 -21.61
C ILE A 414 8.14 1.28 -22.68
N LEU A 415 8.26 2.55 -22.27
CA LEU A 415 8.39 3.66 -23.21
C LEU A 415 9.63 3.48 -24.09
N VAL A 416 10.77 3.12 -23.50
CA VAL A 416 12.00 2.81 -24.24
C VAL A 416 11.79 1.64 -25.20
N LEU A 417 11.13 0.57 -24.77
CA LEU A 417 10.82 -0.59 -25.62
C LEU A 417 9.87 -0.25 -26.77
N ILE A 418 8.87 0.62 -26.54
CA ILE A 418 7.96 1.12 -27.58
C ILE A 418 8.72 1.98 -28.59
N ILE A 419 9.55 2.92 -28.13
CA ILE A 419 10.38 3.76 -29.00
C ILE A 419 11.32 2.88 -29.82
N PHE A 420 11.96 1.91 -29.18
CA PHE A 420 12.81 0.94 -29.85
C PHE A 420 12.05 0.15 -30.92
N ALA A 421 10.84 -0.35 -30.60
CA ALA A 421 10.00 -1.07 -31.55
C ALA A 421 9.58 -0.18 -32.74
N ILE A 422 9.21 1.07 -32.51
CA ILE A 422 8.85 2.04 -33.55
C ILE A 422 10.04 2.37 -34.45
N LEU A 423 11.21 2.68 -33.86
CA LEU A 423 12.42 2.99 -34.62
C LEU A 423 12.90 1.80 -35.46
N ASN A 424 12.69 0.58 -34.97
CA ASN A 424 12.95 -0.64 -35.72
C ASN A 424 11.91 -0.88 -36.83
N MET A 425 10.64 -0.51 -36.60
CA MET A 425 9.58 -0.62 -37.60
C MET A 425 9.82 0.30 -38.81
N PHE A 426 10.30 1.52 -38.58
CA PHE A 426 10.61 2.48 -39.64
C PHE A 426 12.02 2.33 -40.24
N ASP A 427 12.74 1.25 -39.90
CA ASP A 427 14.13 0.99 -40.29
C ASP A 427 15.09 2.19 -39.99
N VAL A 428 14.73 3.09 -39.06
CA VAL A 428 15.54 4.27 -38.67
C VAL A 428 16.80 3.82 -37.94
N ILE A 429 16.63 2.88 -37.01
CA ILE A 429 17.75 2.13 -36.48
C ILE A 429 18.01 1.02 -37.49
N SER A 430 18.95 1.27 -38.40
CA SER A 430 19.44 0.36 -39.43
C SER A 430 20.22 -0.84 -38.87
N CYS A 431 19.90 -1.27 -37.64
CA CYS A 431 20.53 -2.42 -37.04
C CYS A 431 20.35 -3.67 -37.89
N TYR A 432 19.37 -3.77 -38.82
CA TYR A 432 19.13 -5.02 -39.54
C TYR A 432 18.43 -4.97 -40.91
N LYS A 433 19.15 -5.47 -41.93
CA LYS A 433 18.57 -6.27 -43.05
C LYS A 433 18.21 -7.67 -42.54
N LEU A 434 17.24 -7.79 -41.63
CA LEU A 434 16.73 -9.08 -41.14
C LEU A 434 15.83 -9.73 -42.19
N ASN A 435 15.79 -11.07 -42.21
CA ASN A 435 14.71 -11.80 -42.87
C ASN A 435 13.39 -11.53 -42.13
N ASP A 436 12.29 -11.39 -42.88
CA ASP A 436 10.99 -10.94 -42.36
C ASP A 436 10.49 -11.75 -41.15
N SER A 437 10.76 -13.07 -41.10
CA SER A 437 10.28 -13.93 -40.02
C SER A 437 10.91 -13.65 -38.64
N SER A 438 12.17 -13.24 -38.61
CA SER A 438 12.89 -12.92 -37.37
C SER A 438 12.48 -11.56 -36.78
N LYS A 439 12.13 -10.58 -37.64
CA LYS A 439 11.55 -9.30 -37.21
C LYS A 439 10.22 -9.53 -36.48
N ILE A 440 9.37 -10.40 -37.03
CA ILE A 440 8.06 -10.72 -36.47
C ILE A 440 8.19 -11.37 -35.08
N SER A 441 9.11 -12.30 -34.88
CA SER A 441 9.30 -12.98 -33.59
C SER A 441 9.67 -12.02 -32.45
N LEU A 442 10.65 -11.15 -32.69
CA LEU A 442 11.06 -10.12 -31.71
C LEU A 442 9.90 -9.16 -31.41
N PHE A 443 9.18 -8.73 -32.44
CA PHE A 443 8.05 -7.82 -32.31
C PHE A 443 6.91 -8.44 -31.48
N VAL A 444 6.59 -9.71 -31.72
CA VAL A 444 5.58 -10.43 -30.93
C VAL A 444 5.99 -10.53 -29.47
N LEU A 445 7.26 -10.81 -29.17
CA LEU A 445 7.76 -10.92 -27.79
C LEU A 445 7.69 -9.58 -27.06
N ILE A 446 8.27 -8.53 -27.64
CA ILE A 446 8.25 -7.18 -27.06
C ILE A 446 6.80 -6.70 -26.93
N GLY A 447 5.99 -6.93 -27.96
CA GLY A 447 4.57 -6.61 -27.96
C GLY A 447 3.83 -7.29 -26.81
N PHE A 448 4.03 -8.59 -26.59
CA PHE A 448 3.43 -9.31 -25.47
C PHE A 448 3.84 -8.73 -24.10
N ASP A 449 5.13 -8.43 -23.92
CA ASP A 449 5.64 -7.86 -22.68
C ASP A 449 5.04 -6.46 -22.42
N VAL A 450 5.06 -5.59 -23.44
CA VAL A 450 4.47 -4.24 -23.38
C VAL A 450 2.97 -4.31 -23.08
N LEU A 451 2.22 -5.16 -23.79
CA LEU A 451 0.77 -5.29 -23.60
C LEU A 451 0.45 -5.77 -22.19
N THR A 452 1.19 -6.75 -21.67
CA THR A 452 0.95 -7.29 -20.32
C THR A 452 1.23 -6.26 -19.24
N ILE A 453 2.40 -5.61 -19.29
CA ILE A 453 2.80 -4.63 -18.27
C ILE A 453 1.88 -3.39 -18.34
N LEU A 454 1.50 -2.94 -19.54
CA LEU A 454 0.58 -1.82 -19.72
C LEU A 454 -0.83 -2.15 -19.21
N PHE A 455 -1.34 -3.35 -19.49
CA PHE A 455 -2.61 -3.84 -18.94
C PHE A 455 -2.59 -3.86 -17.40
N LEU A 456 -1.55 -4.42 -16.79
CA LEU A 456 -1.40 -4.42 -15.32
C LEU A 456 -1.29 -3.00 -14.76
N THR A 457 -0.61 -2.08 -15.46
CA THR A 457 -0.51 -0.69 -15.05
C THR A 457 -1.88 0.00 -15.05
N ILE A 458 -2.70 -0.23 -16.09
CA ILE A 458 -4.07 0.28 -16.15
C ILE A 458 -4.89 -0.22 -14.95
N LEU A 459 -4.78 -1.51 -14.60
CA LEU A 459 -5.47 -2.06 -13.44
C LEU A 459 -5.02 -1.38 -12.13
N ILE A 460 -3.73 -1.14 -11.96
CA ILE A 460 -3.16 -0.45 -10.79
C ILE A 460 -3.67 1.00 -10.71
N VAL A 461 -3.63 1.74 -11.82
CA VAL A 461 -4.15 3.12 -11.92
C VAL A 461 -5.64 3.15 -11.56
N PHE A 462 -6.41 2.18 -12.04
CA PHE A 462 -7.84 2.09 -11.73
C PHE A 462 -8.10 1.86 -10.24
N GLN A 463 -7.33 0.98 -9.58
CA GLN A 463 -7.44 0.81 -8.13
C GLN A 463 -7.03 2.09 -7.37
N GLY A 464 -5.98 2.77 -7.81
CA GLY A 464 -5.58 4.07 -7.25
C GLY A 464 -6.69 5.13 -7.37
N ALA A 465 -7.36 5.20 -8.52
CA ALA A 465 -8.49 6.09 -8.73
C ALA A 465 -9.69 5.71 -7.84
N ARG A 466 -9.94 4.42 -7.59
CA ARG A 466 -10.98 3.97 -6.64
C ARG A 466 -10.67 4.42 -5.22
N ILE A 467 -9.41 4.33 -4.77
CA ILE A 467 -8.99 4.84 -3.45
C ILE A 467 -9.32 6.33 -3.31
N ASN A 468 -9.04 7.13 -4.33
CA ASN A 468 -9.38 8.56 -4.32
C ASN A 468 -10.90 8.80 -4.30
N LYS A 469 -11.67 8.06 -5.10
CA LYS A 469 -13.15 8.15 -5.12
C LYS A 469 -13.77 7.86 -3.74
N HIS A 470 -13.16 7.02 -2.90
CA HIS A 470 -13.67 6.77 -1.54
C HIS A 470 -13.70 8.02 -0.66
N SER A 471 -12.85 9.02 -0.92
CA SER A 471 -12.93 10.30 -0.20
C SER A 471 -14.26 11.00 -0.46
N GLU A 472 -14.68 11.08 -1.72
CA GLU A 472 -15.97 11.67 -2.14
C GLU A 472 -17.16 10.85 -1.62
N VAL A 473 -17.06 9.52 -1.65
CA VAL A 473 -18.11 8.63 -1.11
C VAL A 473 -18.30 8.86 0.39
N HIS A 474 -17.21 8.89 1.16
CA HIS A 474 -17.28 9.15 2.59
C HIS A 474 -17.80 10.56 2.91
N GLN A 475 -17.39 11.57 2.15
CA GLN A 475 -17.91 12.94 2.24
C GLN A 475 -19.44 12.98 2.04
N THR A 476 -19.94 12.28 1.02
CA THR A 476 -21.37 12.18 0.74
C THR A 476 -22.12 11.49 1.87
N MET A 477 -21.56 10.41 2.43
CA MET A 477 -22.15 9.70 3.57
C MET A 477 -22.17 10.55 4.85
N LEU A 478 -21.10 11.30 5.14
CA LEU A 478 -21.09 12.23 6.28
C LEU A 478 -22.12 13.34 6.11
N LYS A 479 -22.28 13.92 4.91
CA LYS A 479 -23.33 14.90 4.61
C LYS A 479 -24.73 14.33 4.81
N LYS A 480 -24.98 13.10 4.35
CA LYS A 480 -26.25 12.41 4.58
C LYS A 480 -26.52 12.23 6.08
N ASN A 481 -25.52 11.76 6.84
CA ASN A 481 -25.64 11.60 8.28
C ASN A 481 -25.88 12.95 8.99
N MET A 482 -25.16 14.00 8.60
CA MET A 482 -25.35 15.36 9.10
C MET A 482 -26.79 15.84 8.91
N PHE A 483 -27.34 15.65 7.71
CA PHE A 483 -28.74 16.00 7.42
C PHE A 483 -29.72 15.19 8.28
N THR A 484 -29.51 13.87 8.43
CA THR A 484 -30.32 13.01 9.31
C THR A 484 -30.31 13.52 10.76
N TYR A 485 -29.14 13.89 11.29
CA TYR A 485 -29.00 14.44 12.64
C TYR A 485 -29.65 15.82 12.79
N GLN A 486 -29.52 16.68 11.80
CA GLN A 486 -30.16 17.99 11.79
C GLN A 486 -31.69 17.87 11.78
N GLN A 487 -32.23 16.92 11.02
CA GLN A 487 -33.66 16.61 11.02
C GLN A 487 -34.13 16.07 12.36
N LEU A 488 -33.41 15.10 12.95
CA LEU A 488 -33.72 14.55 14.28
C LEU A 488 -33.71 15.65 15.35
N SER A 489 -32.68 16.49 15.35
CA SER A 489 -32.54 17.64 16.24
C SER A 489 -33.73 18.60 16.10
N THR A 490 -34.13 18.91 14.86
CA THR A 490 -35.24 19.82 14.59
C THR A 490 -36.57 19.24 15.03
N GLN A 491 -36.82 17.95 14.78
CA GLN A 491 -38.05 17.27 15.20
C GLN A 491 -38.17 17.15 16.73
N SER A 492 -37.06 16.88 17.42
CA SER A 492 -37.06 16.84 18.90
C SER A 492 -37.44 18.18 19.52
N PHE A 493 -37.02 19.28 18.89
CA PHE A 493 -37.33 20.64 19.33
C PHE A 493 -38.77 21.05 18.97
N ILE A 494 -39.19 20.75 17.74
CA ILE A 494 -40.53 21.06 17.22
C ILE A 494 -41.44 19.86 17.49
N LYS A 495 -41.83 19.65 18.75
CA LYS A 495 -42.77 18.58 19.18
C LYS A 495 -44.18 18.64 18.54
N LYS A 496 -44.42 19.47 17.53
CA LYS A 496 -45.71 19.63 16.86
C LYS A 496 -45.86 18.63 15.71
N GLU A 497 -46.73 17.64 15.91
CA GLU A 497 -47.59 16.93 14.93
C GLU A 497 -46.99 16.45 13.57
N TYR A 498 -45.67 16.39 13.40
CA TYR A 498 -45.11 15.75 12.21
C TYR A 498 -45.15 14.22 12.35
N HIS A 499 -46.28 13.62 11.93
CA HIS A 499 -46.46 12.16 11.78
C HIS A 499 -45.72 11.57 10.56
N VAL A 500 -44.58 12.15 10.17
CA VAL A 500 -43.77 11.56 9.10
C VAL A 500 -43.09 10.32 9.68
N GLN A 501 -43.56 9.14 9.29
CA GLN A 501 -42.88 7.90 9.61
C GLN A 501 -41.54 7.86 8.86
N PRO A 502 -40.41 7.85 9.56
CA PRO A 502 -39.11 7.80 8.91
C PRO A 502 -38.93 6.43 8.24
N GLN A 503 -38.63 6.44 6.94
CA GLN A 503 -38.30 5.21 6.20
C GLN A 503 -36.88 4.71 6.51
N ASP A 504 -35.99 5.60 6.96
CA ASP A 504 -34.60 5.27 7.25
C ASP A 504 -34.45 4.55 8.60
N PHE A 505 -33.81 3.37 8.56
CA PHE A 505 -33.48 2.56 9.73
C PHE A 505 -32.63 3.33 10.76
N MET A 506 -31.67 4.12 10.29
CA MET A 506 -30.80 4.89 11.20
C MET A 506 -31.64 5.91 11.98
N PHE A 507 -32.52 6.62 11.28
CA PHE A 507 -33.42 7.60 11.88
C PHE A 507 -34.34 6.94 12.92
N LYS A 508 -34.97 5.80 12.59
CA LYS A 508 -35.86 5.06 13.51
C LYS A 508 -35.10 4.64 14.78
N THR A 509 -33.90 4.08 14.62
CA THR A 509 -33.09 3.60 15.74
C THR A 509 -32.62 4.74 16.65
N LEU A 510 -32.17 5.85 16.05
CA LEU A 510 -31.76 7.04 16.79
C LEU A 510 -32.95 7.67 17.51
N LYS A 511 -34.09 7.84 16.83
CA LYS A 511 -35.31 8.39 17.45
C LYS A 511 -35.74 7.59 18.67
N ILE A 512 -35.82 6.26 18.57
CA ILE A 512 -36.14 5.39 19.72
C ILE A 512 -35.15 5.60 20.87
N THR A 513 -33.87 5.75 20.56
CA THR A 513 -32.82 5.98 21.57
C THR A 513 -32.99 7.35 22.24
N ILE A 514 -33.31 8.39 21.46
CA ILE A 514 -33.53 9.75 21.94
C ILE A 514 -34.80 9.83 22.80
N ASP A 515 -35.92 9.28 22.32
CA ASP A 515 -37.20 9.27 23.03
C ASP A 515 -37.05 8.57 24.40
N LYS A 516 -36.24 7.50 24.47
CA LYS A 516 -35.89 6.80 25.72
C LYS A 516 -35.01 7.64 26.66
N ILE A 517 -34.11 8.48 26.15
CA ILE A 517 -33.29 9.36 27.01
C ILE A 517 -34.11 10.57 27.47
N GLU A 518 -34.97 11.12 26.61
CA GLU A 518 -35.88 12.21 26.98
C GLU A 518 -36.85 11.81 28.09
N SER A 519 -37.32 10.56 28.13
CA SER A 519 -38.19 10.11 29.21
C SER A 519 -37.49 10.03 30.57
N LEU A 520 -36.16 9.96 30.59
CA LEU A 520 -35.34 9.91 31.81
C LEU A 520 -34.84 11.29 32.24
N ASN A 521 -34.78 12.27 31.34
CA ASN A 521 -34.21 13.59 31.60
C ASN A 521 -35.28 14.69 31.48
N GLU A 522 -35.52 15.43 32.57
CA GLU A 522 -36.51 16.54 32.58
C GLU A 522 -36.11 17.73 31.69
N ASN A 523 -34.83 17.87 31.34
CA ASN A 523 -34.32 19.03 30.60
C ASN A 523 -34.57 18.92 29.09
N LYS A 524 -35.66 19.47 28.59
CA LYS A 524 -36.08 19.36 27.17
C LYS A 524 -35.06 19.88 26.13
N ASN A 525 -34.02 20.62 26.52
CA ASN A 525 -33.05 21.21 25.59
C ASN A 525 -31.72 20.44 25.48
N TRP A 526 -31.48 19.41 26.31
CA TRP A 526 -30.17 18.74 26.34
C TRP A 526 -29.82 18.10 24.99
N PHE A 527 -30.80 17.46 24.34
CA PHE A 527 -30.56 16.73 23.09
C PHE A 527 -30.23 17.69 21.96
N PHE A 528 -30.90 18.85 21.90
CA PHE A 528 -30.57 19.89 20.93
C PHE A 528 -29.13 20.41 21.09
N LEU A 529 -28.68 20.65 22.33
CA LEU A 529 -27.29 21.08 22.56
C LEU A 529 -26.29 19.97 22.18
N TYR A 530 -26.61 18.72 22.49
CA TYR A 530 -25.77 17.58 22.17
C TYR A 530 -25.72 17.29 20.67
N SER A 531 -26.84 17.40 19.96
CA SER A 531 -26.91 17.22 18.52
C SER A 531 -26.08 18.27 17.79
N GLN A 532 -26.07 19.54 18.25
CA GLN A 532 -25.17 20.57 17.71
C GLN A 532 -23.70 20.20 17.91
N TYR A 533 -23.33 19.63 19.05
CA TYR A 533 -21.97 19.13 19.27
C TYR A 533 -21.61 17.99 18.31
N VAL A 534 -22.51 17.03 18.10
CA VAL A 534 -22.33 15.94 17.12
C VAL A 534 -22.24 16.48 15.69
N LEU A 535 -23.11 17.42 15.31
CA LEU A 535 -23.12 18.06 13.99
C LEU A 535 -21.80 18.80 13.72
N ASN A 536 -21.29 19.56 14.70
CA ASN A 536 -20.00 20.22 14.58
C ASN A 536 -18.85 19.22 14.41
N ALA A 537 -18.89 18.08 15.11
CA ALA A 537 -17.89 17.03 14.95
C ALA A 537 -17.97 16.36 13.56
N ILE A 538 -19.18 16.14 13.03
CA ILE A 538 -19.38 15.61 11.66
C ILE A 538 -18.85 16.62 10.63
N GLU A 539 -19.15 17.90 10.79
CA GLU A 539 -18.67 18.97 9.91
C GLU A 539 -17.13 19.05 9.95
N GLN A 540 -16.52 18.97 11.13
CA GLN A 540 -15.06 18.92 11.25
C GLN A 540 -14.47 17.71 10.52
N ALA A 541 -15.03 16.51 10.73
CA ALA A 541 -14.58 15.31 10.02
C ALA A 541 -14.76 15.44 8.49
N TYR A 542 -15.83 16.11 8.04
CA TYR A 542 -16.07 16.42 6.64
C TYR A 542 -15.00 17.35 6.07
N GLN A 543 -14.71 18.46 6.74
CA GLN A 543 -13.69 19.43 6.31
C GLN A 543 -12.29 18.80 6.27
N ASP A 544 -11.95 17.97 7.26
CA ASP A 544 -10.69 17.23 7.27
C ASP A 544 -10.56 16.27 6.09
N LEU A 545 -11.66 15.61 5.68
CA LEU A 545 -11.66 14.75 4.48
C LEU A 545 -11.47 15.56 3.21
N CYS A 546 -12.09 16.73 3.09
CA CYS A 546 -11.88 17.62 1.94
C CYS A 546 -10.42 18.12 1.88
N TYR A 547 -9.83 18.41 3.04
CA TYR A 547 -8.42 18.76 3.14
C TYR A 547 -7.51 17.59 2.72
N ASP A 548 -7.77 16.38 3.21
CA ASP A 548 -6.99 15.18 2.87
C ASP A 548 -7.11 14.84 1.38
N GLU A 549 -8.30 14.93 0.78
CA GLU A 549 -8.52 14.70 -0.65
C GLU A 549 -7.70 15.66 -1.51
N LYS A 550 -7.69 16.95 -1.16
CA LYS A 550 -7.00 17.98 -1.93
C LYS A 550 -5.48 17.91 -1.78
N ASN A 551 -4.98 17.65 -0.58
CA ASN A 551 -3.55 17.78 -0.27
C ASN A 551 -2.80 16.45 -0.26
N LYS A 552 -3.50 15.32 -0.09
CA LYS A 552 -2.92 13.98 0.00
C LYS A 552 -3.68 12.97 -0.88
N PRO A 553 -3.93 13.28 -2.17
CA PRO A 553 -4.50 12.28 -3.06
C PRO A 553 -3.53 11.11 -3.22
N PHE A 554 -4.06 9.94 -3.53
CA PHE A 554 -3.24 8.82 -3.96
C PHE A 554 -2.62 9.14 -5.33
N THR A 555 -1.29 9.11 -5.40
CA THR A 555 -0.52 9.50 -6.60
C THR A 555 0.42 8.40 -7.08
N VAL A 556 0.38 8.07 -8.36
CA VAL A 556 1.45 7.28 -9.03
C VAL A 556 2.28 8.24 -9.87
N LEU A 557 3.61 8.14 -9.84
CA LEU A 557 4.52 9.11 -10.50
C LEU A 557 4.33 10.57 -10.04
N GLY A 558 3.77 10.80 -8.84
CA GLY A 558 3.41 12.15 -8.37
C GLY A 558 2.15 12.73 -9.03
N ILE A 559 1.51 12.00 -9.94
CA ILE A 559 0.25 12.39 -10.57
C ILE A 559 -0.90 11.79 -9.77
N ALA A 560 -1.87 12.62 -9.38
CA ALA A 560 -3.08 12.14 -8.72
C ALA A 560 -3.86 11.19 -9.65
N MET A 561 -4.14 9.99 -9.16
CA MET A 561 -4.83 8.97 -9.95
C MET A 561 -6.32 9.32 -10.06
N THR A 562 -6.78 9.64 -11.26
CA THR A 562 -8.20 9.92 -11.56
C THR A 562 -8.78 8.87 -12.50
N GLN A 563 -10.11 8.69 -12.47
CA GLN A 563 -10.79 7.79 -13.41
C GLN A 563 -10.65 8.26 -14.86
N SER A 564 -10.60 9.58 -15.09
CA SER A 564 -10.36 10.15 -16.42
C SER A 564 -8.98 9.77 -16.95
N LEU A 565 -7.94 9.79 -16.11
CA LEU A 565 -6.59 9.38 -16.49
C LEU A 565 -6.56 7.88 -16.84
N ALA A 566 -7.25 7.02 -16.08
CA ALA A 566 -7.37 5.61 -16.41
C ALA A 566 -8.02 5.38 -17.78
N ILE A 567 -9.11 6.09 -18.09
CA ILE A 567 -9.81 6.01 -19.39
C ILE A 567 -8.90 6.51 -20.53
N GLN A 568 -8.16 7.60 -20.32
CA GLN A 568 -7.19 8.11 -21.29
C GLN A 568 -6.07 7.10 -21.59
N LEU A 569 -5.56 6.42 -20.56
CA LEU A 569 -4.57 5.35 -20.73
C LEU A 569 -5.16 4.16 -21.52
N ILE A 570 -6.40 3.75 -21.23
CA ILE A 570 -7.10 2.69 -21.99
C ILE A 570 -7.28 3.10 -23.45
N ALA A 571 -7.73 4.33 -23.73
CA ALA A 571 -7.91 4.82 -25.08
C ALA A 571 -6.57 4.87 -25.85
N SER A 572 -5.50 5.34 -25.18
CA SER A 572 -4.14 5.38 -25.75
C SER A 572 -3.64 3.96 -26.04
N PHE A 573 -3.87 3.03 -25.13
CA PHE A 573 -3.52 1.62 -25.29
C PHE A 573 -4.23 0.97 -26.49
N LEU A 574 -5.55 1.14 -26.57
CA LEU A 574 -6.35 0.64 -27.69
C LEU A 574 -5.90 1.26 -29.02
N GLY A 575 -5.51 2.55 -29.02
CA GLY A 575 -4.96 3.22 -30.19
C GLY A 575 -3.62 2.62 -30.66
N ILE A 576 -2.69 2.37 -29.74
CA ILE A 576 -1.40 1.71 -30.05
C ILE A 576 -1.67 0.30 -30.60
N PHE A 577 -2.54 -0.47 -29.94
CA PHE A 577 -2.87 -1.84 -30.35
C PHE A 577 -3.54 -1.90 -31.73
N ALA A 578 -4.50 -1.01 -31.99
CA ALA A 578 -5.16 -0.90 -33.28
C ALA A 578 -4.15 -0.53 -34.39
N THR A 579 -3.20 0.35 -34.09
CA THR A 579 -2.15 0.74 -35.04
C THR A 579 -1.24 -0.45 -35.37
N ILE A 580 -0.84 -1.22 -34.36
CA ILE A 580 -0.03 -2.43 -34.53
C ILE A 580 -0.75 -3.45 -35.41
N ILE A 581 -2.02 -3.76 -35.11
CA ILE A 581 -2.82 -4.71 -35.90
C ILE A 581 -2.95 -4.23 -37.34
N THR A 582 -3.24 -2.94 -37.54
CA THR A 582 -3.43 -2.36 -38.86
C THR A 582 -2.17 -2.47 -39.70
N ASN A 583 -1.01 -2.18 -39.11
CA ASN A 583 0.28 -2.30 -39.79
C ASN A 583 0.60 -3.75 -40.14
N VAL A 584 0.44 -4.69 -39.20
CA VAL A 584 0.65 -6.12 -39.47
C VAL A 584 -0.28 -6.60 -40.58
N TYR A 585 -1.55 -6.17 -40.58
CA TYR A 585 -2.51 -6.53 -41.60
C TYR A 585 -2.11 -6.02 -43.00
N PHE A 586 -1.66 -4.76 -43.12
CA PHE A 586 -1.23 -4.21 -44.40
C PHE A 586 0.08 -4.83 -44.88
N ASP A 587 1.03 -5.11 -44.00
CA ASP A 587 2.29 -5.79 -44.36
C ASP A 587 2.07 -7.23 -44.81
N THR A 588 1.05 -7.92 -44.31
CA THR A 588 0.72 -9.29 -44.77
C THR A 588 -0.01 -9.35 -46.12
N ASN A 589 -0.60 -8.23 -46.56
CA ASN A 589 -1.43 -8.18 -47.77
C ASN A 589 -0.74 -7.47 -48.95
N ASN A 590 0.40 -6.83 -48.72
CA ASN A 590 1.29 -6.28 -49.74
C ASN A 590 2.44 -7.25 -49.98
#